data_AF-A0A949AH47-F1
#
_entry.id   AF-A0A949AH47-F1
#
_cell.length_a   1.000
_cell.length_b   1.000
_cell.length_c   1.000
_cell.angle_alpha   90.00
_cell.angle_beta   90.00
_cell.angle_gamma   90.00
#
_symmetry.space_group_name_H-M   'P 1'
#
loop_
_entity.id
_entity.type
_entity.pdbx_description
1 polymer ?
#
loop_
_entity_poly.entity_id
_entity_poly.type
_entity_poly.pdbx_seq_one_letter_code
_entity_poly.pdbx_strand_id
1 'polypeptide(L)'
;MKNLSDRGYQVSQIVFFWIISLAFLVFTPIIVLFSLGYTFDGEANTFIKTGVISMETQPGKAQIYVDGNKLPDTTPYLLRGVLPKAQSIVFEKKGYFTYKTLVTVKPGMVTDINVALVPDSEIYEQKSLPFDLYAYFTTKSIMEEKLICLTDKGIILCDSKFAVEKVITPQVMPEVTARSIKHMIYSGDKLILWNDKQIWVSSVEEENQADVTVISKVYETENNIKHVFLGLKKRYLMIQDDKEVKAIDIKNYSILYPIAKLETNDGEIYYDEDSDELYLYERDVQSSERTLKIKNLGTNFYAKLQELTYERDQNKKNP
;
A
#
# COMPACT_ATOMS: atom_id res chain seq x y z
N MET A 1 63.62 -30.86 -69.35
CA MET A 1 63.40 -31.74 -68.17
C MET A 1 62.84 -30.89 -67.04
N LYS A 2 61.60 -31.13 -66.59
CA LYS A 2 60.96 -30.34 -65.52
C LYS A 2 61.30 -30.95 -64.15
N ASN A 3 62.10 -30.19 -63.38
CA ASN A 3 62.19 -30.05 -61.92
C ASN A 3 61.63 -31.15 -60.98
N LEU A 4 62.47 -31.63 -60.05
CA LEU A 4 62.04 -32.37 -58.85
C LEU A 4 62.03 -31.48 -57.57
N SER A 5 62.94 -30.50 -57.45
CA SER A 5 63.03 -29.61 -56.27
C SER A 5 61.89 -28.58 -56.20
N ASP A 6 61.51 -28.01 -57.35
CA ASP A 6 60.48 -26.98 -57.48
C ASP A 6 59.04 -27.54 -57.36
N ARG A 7 58.88 -28.85 -57.62
CA ARG A 7 57.63 -29.59 -57.39
C ARG A 7 57.30 -29.75 -55.90
N GLY A 8 58.31 -29.94 -55.04
CA GLY A 8 58.11 -30.10 -53.60
C GLY A 8 57.61 -28.82 -52.92
N TYR A 9 58.13 -27.66 -53.34
CA TYR A 9 57.72 -26.35 -52.84
C TYR A 9 56.28 -26.01 -53.25
N GLN A 10 55.91 -26.26 -54.52
CA GLN A 10 54.54 -26.05 -55.01
C GLN A 10 53.51 -26.94 -54.30
N VAL A 11 53.85 -28.20 -53.98
CA VAL A 11 52.95 -29.11 -53.25
C VAL A 11 52.76 -28.67 -51.79
N SER A 12 53.82 -28.20 -51.12
CA SER A 12 53.73 -27.70 -49.73
C SER A 12 52.81 -26.48 -49.61
N GLN A 13 52.85 -25.55 -50.57
CA GLN A 13 51.97 -24.38 -50.60
C GLN A 13 50.50 -24.76 -50.78
N ILE A 14 50.21 -25.76 -51.63
CA ILE A 14 48.85 -26.27 -51.86
C ILE A 14 48.32 -26.95 -50.59
N VAL A 15 49.13 -27.78 -49.92
CA VAL A 15 48.75 -28.43 -48.66
C VAL A 15 48.47 -27.40 -47.56
N PHE A 16 49.33 -26.40 -47.42
CA PHE A 16 49.13 -25.32 -46.44
C PHE A 16 47.86 -24.50 -46.72
N PHE A 17 47.61 -24.17 -48.00
CA PHE A 17 46.40 -23.48 -48.43
C PHE A 17 45.15 -24.28 -48.06
N TRP A 18 45.12 -25.59 -48.34
CA TRP A 18 43.97 -26.43 -47.98
C TRP A 18 43.82 -26.60 -46.46
N ILE A 19 44.91 -26.67 -45.69
CA ILE A 19 44.85 -26.70 -44.22
C ILE A 19 44.23 -25.41 -43.67
N ILE A 20 44.68 -24.25 -44.15
CA ILE A 20 44.12 -22.97 -43.73
C ILE A 20 42.67 -22.84 -44.19
N SER A 21 42.36 -23.23 -45.43
CA SER A 21 41.00 -23.17 -45.96
C SER A 21 40.05 -24.07 -45.17
N LEU A 22 40.50 -25.27 -44.78
CA LEU A 22 39.74 -26.19 -43.94
C LEU A 22 39.59 -25.64 -42.51
N ALA A 23 40.68 -25.12 -41.93
CA ALA A 23 40.64 -24.46 -40.63
C ALA A 23 39.66 -23.28 -40.64
N PHE A 24 39.69 -22.44 -41.67
CA PHE A 24 38.77 -21.32 -41.84
C PHE A 24 37.30 -21.79 -41.93
N LEU A 25 37.03 -22.86 -42.68
CA LEU A 25 35.69 -23.43 -42.80
C LEU A 25 35.16 -24.00 -41.48
N VAL A 26 36.03 -24.37 -40.54
CA VAL A 26 35.64 -24.88 -39.21
C VAL A 26 35.59 -23.77 -38.17
N PHE A 27 36.62 -22.92 -38.06
CA PHE A 27 36.70 -21.89 -37.04
C PHE A 27 35.71 -20.75 -37.26
N THR A 28 35.47 -20.34 -38.52
CA THR A 28 34.56 -19.24 -38.83
C THR A 28 33.13 -19.49 -38.33
N PRO A 29 32.46 -20.61 -38.64
CA PRO A 29 31.11 -20.86 -38.12
C PRO A 29 31.08 -20.96 -36.60
N ILE A 30 32.12 -21.51 -35.97
CA ILE A 30 32.24 -21.56 -34.50
C ILE A 30 32.28 -20.14 -33.92
N ILE A 31 33.13 -19.26 -34.47
CA ILE A 31 33.26 -17.87 -34.05
C ILE A 31 31.93 -17.10 -34.25
N VAL A 32 31.25 -17.32 -35.39
CA VAL A 32 29.94 -16.70 -35.67
C VAL A 32 28.90 -17.17 -34.65
N LEU A 33 28.85 -18.46 -34.32
CA LEU A 33 27.95 -18.99 -33.30
C LEU A 33 28.20 -18.34 -31.93
N PHE A 34 29.47 -18.24 -31.50
CA PHE A 34 29.81 -17.53 -30.26
C PHE A 34 29.40 -16.05 -30.29
N SER A 35 29.65 -15.37 -31.41
CA SER A 35 29.24 -13.97 -31.60
C SER A 35 27.72 -13.77 -31.59
N LEU A 36 26.94 -14.79 -31.94
CA LEU A 36 25.47 -14.79 -31.88
C LEU A 36 24.93 -15.21 -30.49
N GLY A 37 25.81 -15.47 -29.52
CA GLY A 37 25.46 -15.88 -28.17
C GLY A 37 25.13 -17.37 -28.04
N TYR A 38 25.60 -18.22 -28.96
CA TYR A 38 25.53 -19.67 -28.80
C TYR A 38 26.70 -20.17 -27.98
N THR A 39 26.43 -21.11 -27.08
CA THR A 39 27.45 -21.88 -26.36
C THR A 39 27.14 -23.36 -26.48
N PHE A 40 28.18 -24.18 -26.38
CA PHE A 40 28.02 -25.63 -26.31
C PHE A 40 27.65 -26.03 -24.87
N ASP A 41 26.55 -26.75 -24.73
CA ASP A 41 26.13 -27.36 -23.47
C ASP A 41 26.56 -28.83 -23.46
N GLY A 42 27.44 -29.18 -22.52
CA GLY A 42 27.96 -30.54 -22.36
C GLY A 42 26.93 -31.54 -21.83
N GLU A 43 25.90 -31.07 -21.13
CA GLU A 43 24.83 -31.94 -20.62
C GLU A 43 23.84 -32.29 -21.73
N ALA A 44 23.48 -31.31 -22.56
CA ALA A 44 22.55 -31.48 -23.67
C ALA A 44 23.21 -31.89 -25.00
N ASN A 45 24.54 -31.93 -25.06
CA ASN A 45 25.36 -32.20 -26.25
C ASN A 45 24.93 -31.39 -27.49
N THR A 46 24.55 -30.13 -27.28
CA THR A 46 23.98 -29.27 -28.32
C THR A 46 24.39 -27.81 -28.14
N PHE A 47 24.33 -27.05 -29.24
CA PHE A 47 24.53 -25.61 -29.21
C PHE A 47 23.24 -24.92 -28.79
N ILE A 48 23.28 -24.27 -27.63
CA ILE A 48 22.13 -23.53 -27.10
C ILE A 48 22.40 -22.03 -27.11
N LYS A 49 21.34 -21.27 -27.36
CA LYS A 49 21.39 -19.82 -27.29
C LYS A 49 21.35 -19.37 -25.83
N THR A 50 22.36 -18.62 -25.42
CA THR A 50 22.46 -18.06 -24.06
C THR A 50 21.53 -16.87 -23.87
N GLY A 51 21.21 -16.56 -22.61
CA GLY A 51 20.57 -15.32 -22.21
C GLY A 51 21.55 -14.33 -21.60
N VAL A 52 21.01 -13.17 -21.26
CA VAL A 52 21.72 -12.09 -20.56
C VAL A 52 20.93 -11.76 -19.29
N ILE A 53 21.61 -11.47 -18.19
CA ILE A 53 20.98 -10.99 -16.97
C ILE A 53 21.49 -9.58 -16.69
N SER A 54 20.58 -8.62 -16.64
CA SER A 54 20.88 -7.26 -16.17
C SER A 54 20.54 -7.18 -14.69
N MET A 55 21.49 -6.73 -13.87
CA MET A 55 21.33 -6.72 -12.42
C MET A 55 21.62 -5.33 -11.87
N GLU A 56 20.62 -4.74 -11.23
CA GLU A 56 20.71 -3.43 -10.60
C GLU A 56 20.14 -3.47 -9.19
N THR A 57 20.77 -2.72 -8.26
CA THR A 57 20.26 -2.57 -6.90
C THR A 57 20.14 -1.11 -6.50
N GLN A 58 19.19 -0.82 -5.60
CA GLN A 58 19.06 0.47 -4.94
C GLN A 58 19.14 0.27 -3.41
N PRO A 59 20.17 0.78 -2.73
CA PRO A 59 21.34 1.46 -3.27
C PRO A 59 22.23 0.57 -4.16
N GLY A 60 22.93 1.20 -5.12
CA GLY A 60 23.87 0.52 -6.02
C GLY A 60 25.13 0.00 -5.32
N LYS A 61 26.02 -0.66 -6.07
CA LYS A 61 27.26 -1.26 -5.57
C LYS A 61 27.02 -2.37 -4.54
N ALA A 62 26.11 -3.29 -4.85
CA ALA A 62 25.93 -4.54 -4.11
C ALA A 62 26.81 -5.63 -4.73
N GLN A 63 27.41 -6.46 -3.88
CA GLN A 63 28.14 -7.65 -4.30
C GLN A 63 27.16 -8.70 -4.82
N ILE A 64 27.49 -9.32 -5.94
CA ILE A 64 26.63 -10.29 -6.62
C ILE A 64 27.24 -11.69 -6.51
N TYR A 65 26.39 -12.68 -6.26
CA TYR A 65 26.73 -14.10 -6.36
C TYR A 65 25.73 -14.79 -7.28
N VAL A 66 26.22 -15.66 -8.16
CA VAL A 66 25.39 -16.47 -9.07
C VAL A 66 25.75 -17.94 -8.86
N ASP A 67 24.75 -18.73 -8.47
CA ASP A 67 24.89 -20.15 -8.08
C ASP A 67 26.00 -20.37 -7.04
N GLY A 68 26.13 -19.43 -6.10
CA GLY A 68 27.15 -19.45 -5.05
C GLY A 68 28.51 -18.87 -5.45
N ASN A 69 28.73 -18.57 -6.74
CA ASN A 69 29.98 -17.98 -7.22
C ASN A 69 29.95 -16.46 -7.17
N LYS A 70 30.95 -15.86 -6.52
CA LYS A 70 31.09 -14.41 -6.42
C LYS A 70 31.50 -13.81 -7.78
N LEU A 71 30.77 -12.80 -8.23
CA LEU A 71 31.14 -12.03 -9.42
C LEU A 71 32.24 -11.01 -9.11
N PRO A 72 33.07 -10.64 -10.10
CA PRO A 72 34.20 -9.73 -9.89
C PRO A 72 33.76 -8.30 -9.52
N ASP A 73 32.62 -7.86 -10.07
CA ASP A 73 32.10 -6.51 -9.92
C ASP A 73 30.78 -6.47 -9.14
N THR A 74 30.37 -5.26 -8.77
CA THR A 74 29.13 -4.97 -8.06
C THR A 74 28.05 -4.44 -9.00
N THR A 75 26.79 -4.37 -8.54
CA THR A 75 25.71 -3.73 -9.31
C THR A 75 25.98 -2.24 -9.60
N PRO A 76 25.55 -1.72 -10.76
CA PRO A 76 24.89 -2.43 -11.86
C PRO A 76 25.86 -3.36 -12.62
N TYR A 77 25.40 -4.55 -12.99
CA TYR A 77 26.21 -5.56 -13.67
C TYR A 77 25.39 -6.29 -14.75
N LEU A 78 26.01 -6.51 -15.92
CA LEU A 78 25.41 -7.22 -17.05
C LEU A 78 26.11 -8.56 -17.26
N LEU A 79 25.48 -9.65 -16.80
CA LEU A 79 25.99 -11.00 -16.98
C LEU A 79 25.56 -11.57 -18.33
N ARG A 80 26.51 -11.77 -19.24
CA ARG A 80 26.26 -12.33 -20.58
C ARG A 80 26.63 -13.82 -20.64
N GLY A 81 26.08 -14.54 -21.60
CA GLY A 81 26.45 -15.93 -21.84
C GLY A 81 25.84 -16.91 -20.83
N VAL A 82 24.72 -16.55 -20.20
CA VAL A 82 24.10 -17.39 -19.17
C VAL A 82 23.28 -18.50 -19.82
N LEU A 83 23.46 -19.73 -19.36
CA LEU A 83 22.66 -20.86 -19.83
C LEU A 83 21.18 -20.63 -19.50
N PRO A 84 20.24 -20.99 -20.40
CA PRO A 84 18.81 -20.80 -20.21
C PRO A 84 18.23 -21.80 -19.19
N LYS A 85 18.56 -21.59 -17.92
CA LYS A 85 18.11 -22.38 -16.77
C LYS A 85 17.75 -21.47 -15.59
N ALA A 86 17.21 -22.07 -14.53
CA ALA A 86 16.99 -21.36 -13.27
C ALA A 86 18.33 -21.13 -12.57
N GLN A 87 18.65 -19.87 -12.30
CA GLN A 87 19.89 -19.41 -11.66
C GLN A 87 19.57 -18.81 -10.29
N SER A 88 20.32 -19.19 -9.27
CA SER A 88 20.24 -18.60 -7.93
C SER A 88 21.12 -17.36 -7.86
N ILE A 89 20.54 -16.20 -7.54
CA ILE A 89 21.25 -14.92 -7.50
C ILE A 89 21.12 -14.31 -6.11
N VAL A 90 22.26 -13.90 -5.57
CA VAL A 90 22.34 -13.29 -4.24
C VAL A 90 22.99 -11.91 -4.35
N PHE A 91 22.39 -10.92 -3.71
CA PHE A 91 22.91 -9.58 -3.58
C PHE A 91 23.25 -9.30 -2.12
N GLU A 92 24.49 -8.87 -1.86
CA GLU A 92 24.98 -8.53 -0.53
C GLU A 92 25.54 -7.12 -0.49
N LYS A 93 25.17 -6.35 0.52
CA LYS A 93 25.72 -5.02 0.75
C LYS A 93 25.83 -4.77 2.25
N LYS A 94 26.97 -4.23 2.69
CA LYS A 94 27.20 -3.92 4.12
C LYS A 94 26.11 -2.96 4.64
N GLY A 95 25.46 -3.33 5.75
CA GLY A 95 24.38 -2.56 6.37
C GLY A 95 23.02 -2.76 5.73
N TYR A 96 22.86 -3.77 4.87
CA TYR A 96 21.61 -4.14 4.22
C TYR A 96 21.39 -5.65 4.34
N PHE A 97 20.13 -6.07 4.36
CA PHE A 97 19.77 -7.48 4.32
C PHE A 97 20.20 -8.12 3.00
N THR A 98 20.69 -9.36 3.08
CA THR A 98 21.01 -10.17 1.90
C THR A 98 19.72 -10.50 1.14
N TYR A 99 19.68 -10.15 -0.14
CA TYR A 99 18.55 -10.49 -1.01
C TYR A 99 18.90 -11.71 -1.87
N LYS A 100 18.03 -12.74 -1.86
CA LYS A 100 18.20 -13.97 -2.64
C LYS A 100 17.00 -14.15 -3.57
N THR A 101 17.25 -14.47 -4.83
CA THR A 101 16.20 -14.72 -5.82
C THR A 101 16.60 -15.85 -6.76
N LEU A 102 15.59 -16.56 -7.28
CA LEU A 102 15.76 -17.58 -8.31
C LEU A 102 15.17 -17.06 -9.61
N VAL A 103 15.99 -16.98 -10.66
CA VAL A 103 15.61 -16.36 -11.93
C VAL A 103 15.79 -17.34 -13.07
N THR A 104 14.72 -17.53 -13.85
CA THR A 104 14.75 -18.37 -15.04
C THR A 104 15.24 -17.57 -16.24
N VAL A 105 16.43 -17.91 -16.75
CA VAL A 105 16.99 -17.31 -17.94
C VAL A 105 16.37 -17.93 -19.19
N LYS A 106 15.96 -17.08 -20.14
CA LYS A 106 15.42 -17.53 -21.43
C LYS A 106 16.45 -17.33 -22.55
N PRO A 107 16.48 -18.22 -23.55
CA PRO A 107 17.46 -18.16 -24.63
C PRO A 107 17.27 -16.88 -25.47
N GLY A 108 18.35 -16.12 -25.67
CA GLY A 108 18.36 -14.90 -26.47
C GLY A 108 17.60 -13.72 -25.87
N MET A 109 17.15 -13.82 -24.61
CA MET A 109 16.46 -12.75 -23.90
C MET A 109 17.37 -12.12 -22.85
N VAL A 110 17.08 -10.86 -22.54
CA VAL A 110 17.62 -10.17 -21.37
C VAL A 110 16.61 -10.35 -20.23
N THR A 111 17.10 -10.83 -19.09
CA THR A 111 16.32 -10.89 -17.85
C THR A 111 16.79 -9.76 -16.94
N ASP A 112 15.90 -8.81 -16.66
CA ASP A 112 16.20 -7.67 -15.80
C ASP A 112 15.86 -7.99 -14.33
N ILE A 113 16.78 -7.66 -13.43
CA ILE A 113 16.65 -7.83 -11.98
C ILE A 113 16.94 -6.48 -11.34
N ASN A 114 15.88 -5.84 -10.84
CA ASN A 114 15.96 -4.57 -10.13
C ASN A 114 15.54 -4.80 -8.68
N VAL A 115 16.47 -4.58 -7.74
CA VAL A 115 16.25 -4.89 -6.32
C VAL A 115 16.47 -3.67 -5.44
N ALA A 116 15.45 -3.26 -4.71
CA ALA A 116 15.62 -2.33 -3.60
C ALA A 116 16.10 -3.11 -2.36
N LEU A 117 17.31 -2.83 -1.89
CA LEU A 117 17.88 -3.45 -0.70
C LEU A 117 17.35 -2.75 0.55
N VAL A 118 16.95 -3.55 1.53
CA VAL A 118 16.45 -3.07 2.82
C VAL A 118 17.62 -2.89 3.79
N PRO A 119 17.81 -1.71 4.41
CA PRO A 119 18.82 -1.52 5.43
C PRO A 119 18.64 -2.50 6.60
N ASP A 120 19.73 -3.11 7.05
CA ASP A 120 19.84 -3.99 8.23
C ASP A 120 20.36 -3.19 9.44
N SER A 121 19.99 -1.91 9.50
CA SER A 121 20.44 -1.02 10.55
C SER A 121 19.23 -0.49 11.31
N GLU A 122 19.14 -0.81 12.59
CA GLU A 122 18.24 -0.18 13.56
C GLU A 122 18.67 1.26 13.90
N ILE A 123 19.13 2.04 12.92
CA ILE A 123 19.53 3.44 13.14
C ILE A 123 18.25 4.26 13.20
N TYR A 124 17.67 4.36 14.39
CA TYR A 124 16.60 5.29 14.68
C TYR A 124 17.19 6.67 15.01
N GLU A 125 16.79 7.70 14.27
CA GLU A 125 17.07 9.08 14.67
C GLU A 125 16.13 9.46 15.83
N GLN A 126 16.67 9.55 17.04
CA GLN A 126 15.87 9.94 18.21
C GLN A 126 15.68 11.45 18.22
N LYS A 127 14.48 11.91 17.83
CA LYS A 127 14.06 13.30 17.93
C LYS A 127 13.10 13.47 19.10
N SER A 128 13.41 14.40 20.01
CA SER A 128 12.46 14.77 21.07
C SER A 128 11.29 15.56 20.48
N LEU A 129 10.07 15.18 20.83
CA LEU A 129 8.88 15.94 20.51
C LEU A 129 8.62 17.04 21.56
N PRO A 130 7.99 18.16 21.20
CA PRO A 130 7.67 19.23 22.14
C PRO A 130 6.42 18.94 23.01
N PHE A 131 5.82 17.75 22.89
CA PHE A 131 4.61 17.28 23.57
C PHE A 131 4.63 15.76 23.70
N ASP A 132 3.83 15.23 24.63
CA ASP A 132 3.60 13.79 24.76
C ASP A 132 2.52 13.36 23.77
N LEU A 133 2.90 12.48 22.84
CA LEU A 133 2.00 12.00 21.80
C LEU A 133 1.26 10.74 22.26
N TYR A 134 -0.07 10.81 22.32
CA TYR A 134 -0.92 9.67 22.67
C TYR A 134 -1.42 8.92 21.43
N ALA A 135 -1.85 9.64 20.41
CA ALA A 135 -2.30 9.09 19.13
C ALA A 135 -2.13 10.13 18.01
N TYR A 136 -2.03 9.66 16.76
CA TYR A 136 -2.02 10.53 15.59
C TYR A 136 -2.82 9.92 14.44
N PHE A 137 -3.39 10.78 13.60
CA PHE A 137 -4.16 10.39 12.42
C PHE A 137 -3.76 11.26 11.25
N THR A 138 -3.68 10.67 10.05
CA THR A 138 -3.43 11.43 8.83
C THR A 138 -4.70 12.12 8.37
N THR A 139 -4.56 13.33 7.82
CA THR A 139 -5.62 14.05 7.13
C THR A 139 -5.10 14.58 5.81
N LYS A 140 -5.96 14.51 4.78
CA LYS A 140 -5.57 14.85 3.42
C LYS A 140 -5.55 16.38 3.27
N SER A 141 -4.39 16.94 2.97
CA SER A 141 -4.26 18.32 2.49
C SER A 141 -3.94 18.34 1.00
N ILE A 142 -4.15 19.50 0.35
CA ILE A 142 -3.98 19.67 -1.10
C ILE A 142 -2.51 19.48 -1.52
N MET A 143 -1.56 19.86 -0.65
CA MET A 143 -0.12 19.83 -0.98
C MET A 143 0.70 18.86 -0.15
N GLU A 144 0.32 18.57 1.10
CA GLU A 144 1.10 17.73 2.01
C GLU A 144 0.20 16.89 2.91
N GLU A 145 0.67 15.72 3.35
CA GLU A 145 -0.02 14.97 4.40
C GLU A 145 0.12 15.71 5.73
N LYS A 146 -1.00 15.96 6.39
CA LYS A 146 -1.03 16.57 7.73
C LYS A 146 -1.41 15.53 8.77
N LEU A 147 -0.96 15.75 9.99
CA LEU A 147 -1.23 14.90 11.13
C LEU A 147 -2.14 15.63 12.13
N ILE A 148 -3.17 14.95 12.61
CA ILE A 148 -3.91 15.37 13.79
C ILE A 148 -3.37 14.55 14.96
N CYS A 149 -2.74 15.23 15.92
CA CYS A 149 -2.11 14.62 17.08
C CYS A 149 -2.94 14.87 18.33
N LEU A 150 -3.20 13.81 19.09
CA LEU A 150 -3.79 13.86 20.42
C LEU A 150 -2.66 13.82 21.44
N THR A 151 -2.57 14.86 22.27
CA THR A 151 -1.41 15.12 23.12
C THR A 151 -1.78 15.58 24.53
N ASP A 152 -0.78 15.68 25.40
CA ASP A 152 -0.88 16.35 26.72
C ASP A 152 -1.25 17.84 26.64
N LYS A 153 -1.13 18.46 25.45
CA LYS A 153 -1.45 19.87 25.19
C LYS A 153 -2.76 20.08 24.42
N GLY A 154 -3.55 19.01 24.28
CA GLY A 154 -4.80 19.02 23.53
C GLY A 154 -4.67 18.37 22.16
N ILE A 155 -5.55 18.73 21.23
CA ILE A 155 -5.55 18.21 19.87
C ILE A 155 -4.97 19.25 18.93
N ILE A 156 -3.92 18.87 18.21
CA ILE A 156 -3.11 19.78 17.39
C ILE A 156 -2.96 19.24 15.97
N LEU A 157 -2.90 20.14 14.99
CA LEU A 157 -2.54 19.87 13.62
C LEU A 157 -1.03 20.07 13.45
N CYS A 158 -0.35 19.04 12.95
CA CYS A 158 1.09 19.02 12.73
C CYS A 158 1.45 18.62 11.29
N ASP A 159 2.68 18.94 10.88
CA ASP A 159 3.28 18.39 9.66
C ASP A 159 3.77 16.94 9.88
N SER A 160 4.32 16.32 8.82
CA SER A 160 4.91 14.98 8.87
C SER A 160 6.14 14.84 9.80
N LYS A 161 6.71 15.95 10.27
CA LYS A 161 7.84 16.02 11.20
C LYS A 161 7.39 16.37 12.63
N PHE A 162 6.08 16.33 12.89
CA PHE A 162 5.43 16.67 14.15
C PHE A 162 5.69 18.13 14.60
N ALA A 163 5.96 19.03 13.66
CA ALA A 163 5.99 20.47 13.95
C ALA A 163 4.55 20.99 14.05
N VAL A 164 4.25 21.73 15.11
CA VAL A 164 2.91 22.26 15.37
C VAL A 164 2.57 23.37 14.38
N GLU A 165 1.47 23.20 13.64
CA GLU A 165 0.94 24.24 12.75
C GLU A 165 -0.22 25.00 13.40
N LYS A 166 -1.16 24.28 14.02
CA LYS A 166 -2.38 24.85 14.60
C LYS A 166 -2.85 24.03 15.79
N VAL A 167 -3.28 24.71 16.86
CA VAL A 167 -4.03 24.05 17.94
C VAL A 167 -5.51 23.99 17.52
N ILE A 168 -6.06 22.77 17.41
CA ILE A 168 -7.48 22.56 17.07
C ILE A 168 -8.32 22.81 18.31
N THR A 169 -7.93 22.20 19.43
CA THR A 169 -8.49 22.46 20.75
C THR A 169 -7.42 22.33 21.83
N PRO A 170 -7.37 23.24 22.82
CA PRO A 170 -6.51 23.09 23.99
C PRO A 170 -7.05 22.03 24.97
N GLN A 171 -8.27 21.53 24.78
CA GLN A 171 -8.85 20.51 25.64
C GLN A 171 -8.09 19.19 25.52
N VAL A 172 -7.58 18.70 26.65
CA VAL A 172 -6.85 17.44 26.74
C VAL A 172 -7.83 16.29 26.92
N MET A 173 -7.72 15.29 26.06
CA MET A 173 -8.40 14.01 26.21
C MET A 173 -7.59 13.11 27.15
N PRO A 174 -8.20 12.39 28.11
CA PRO A 174 -7.47 11.45 28.96
C PRO A 174 -6.64 10.46 28.14
N GLU A 175 -5.40 10.19 28.55
CA GLU A 175 -4.44 9.36 27.78
C GLU A 175 -5.04 8.00 27.37
N VAL A 176 -5.73 7.33 28.30
CA VAL A 176 -6.39 6.04 28.05
C VAL A 176 -7.43 6.16 26.94
N THR A 177 -8.21 7.24 26.94
CA THR A 177 -9.22 7.51 25.91
C THR A 177 -8.56 7.85 24.58
N ALA A 178 -7.58 8.76 24.58
CA ALA A 178 -6.85 9.18 23.39
C ALA A 178 -6.19 8.00 22.66
N ARG A 179 -5.55 7.08 23.40
CA ARG A 179 -4.93 5.86 22.86
C ARG A 179 -5.94 4.83 22.36
N SER A 180 -7.19 4.88 22.85
CA SER A 180 -8.24 3.97 22.41
C SER A 180 -8.85 4.37 21.07
N ILE A 181 -8.70 5.63 20.63
CA ILE A 181 -9.24 6.11 19.36
C ILE A 181 -8.58 5.35 18.21
N LYS A 182 -9.40 4.83 17.30
CA LYS A 182 -8.94 4.07 16.13
C LYS A 182 -9.10 4.81 14.82
N HIS A 183 -10.08 5.71 14.77
CA HIS A 183 -10.48 6.36 13.54
C HIS A 183 -10.92 7.80 13.78
N MET A 184 -10.86 8.58 12.70
CA MET A 184 -11.13 10.00 12.72
C MET A 184 -11.73 10.46 11.39
N ILE A 185 -12.64 11.44 11.46
CA ILE A 185 -13.03 12.29 10.33
C ILE A 185 -12.70 13.73 10.70
N TYR A 186 -12.00 14.44 9.81
CA TYR A 186 -11.74 15.86 9.94
C TYR A 186 -12.17 16.60 8.69
N SER A 187 -13.08 17.56 8.85
CA SER A 187 -13.68 18.36 7.78
C SER A 187 -13.36 19.86 7.95
N GLY A 188 -12.19 20.20 8.49
CA GLY A 188 -11.74 21.58 8.72
C GLY A 188 -12.37 22.25 9.94
N ASP A 189 -13.69 22.22 10.06
CA ASP A 189 -14.46 22.77 11.19
C ASP A 189 -14.91 21.68 12.19
N LYS A 190 -15.03 20.44 11.71
CA LYS A 190 -15.55 19.32 12.49
C LYS A 190 -14.53 18.20 12.58
N LEU A 191 -14.25 17.78 13.80
CA LEU A 191 -13.47 16.62 14.17
C LEU A 191 -14.39 15.59 14.81
N ILE A 192 -14.36 14.37 14.28
CA ILE A 192 -15.09 13.23 14.81
C ILE A 192 -14.06 12.15 15.10
N LEU A 193 -14.04 11.64 16.32
CA LEU A 193 -13.12 10.62 16.79
C LEU A 193 -13.95 9.46 17.31
N TRP A 194 -13.55 8.23 17.02
CA TRP A 194 -14.20 7.08 17.61
C TRP A 194 -13.26 5.92 17.88
N ASN A 195 -13.67 5.13 18.86
CA ASN A 195 -13.13 3.81 19.13
C ASN A 195 -14.26 2.78 18.93
N ASP A 196 -14.03 1.55 19.40
CA ASP A 196 -14.96 0.43 19.30
C ASP A 196 -16.30 0.65 20.03
N LYS A 197 -16.42 1.64 20.92
CA LYS A 197 -17.54 1.78 21.87
C LYS A 197 -18.13 3.18 21.93
N GLN A 198 -17.33 4.20 21.67
CA GLN A 198 -17.64 5.59 21.97
C GLN A 198 -17.25 6.48 20.78
N ILE A 199 -18.03 7.56 20.62
CA ILE A 199 -17.79 8.59 19.61
C ILE A 199 -17.73 9.95 20.29
N TRP A 200 -16.73 10.75 19.89
CA TRP A 200 -16.56 12.13 20.28
C TRP A 200 -16.65 13.02 19.06
N VAL A 201 -17.26 14.19 19.23
CA VAL A 201 -17.37 15.19 18.15
C VAL A 201 -16.96 16.56 18.69
N SER A 202 -16.34 17.35 17.83
CA SER A 202 -16.03 18.75 18.12
C SER A 202 -17.24 19.66 17.89
N SER A 203 -17.52 20.52 18.85
CA SER A 203 -18.40 21.68 18.75
C SER A 203 -17.58 22.96 18.96
N VAL A 204 -18.04 24.07 18.38
CA VAL A 204 -17.50 25.39 18.72
C VAL A 204 -18.40 25.98 19.80
N GLU A 205 -17.80 26.40 20.90
CA GLU A 205 -18.47 27.05 22.03
C GLU A 205 -17.82 28.42 22.25
N GLU A 206 -18.62 29.43 22.61
CA GLU A 206 -18.12 30.78 22.88
C GLU A 206 -17.70 30.86 24.35
N GLU A 207 -16.41 31.01 24.61
CA GLU A 207 -15.85 31.16 25.95
C GLU A 207 -15.01 32.45 26.02
N ASN A 208 -15.36 33.36 26.95
CA ASN A 208 -14.65 34.64 27.14
C ASN A 208 -14.47 35.47 25.85
N GLN A 209 -15.52 35.55 25.01
CA GLN A 209 -15.50 36.26 23.71
C GLN A 209 -14.52 35.66 22.67
N ALA A 210 -14.12 34.41 22.86
CA ALA A 210 -13.34 33.64 21.90
C ALA A 210 -14.04 32.32 21.57
N ASP A 211 -14.01 31.95 20.29
CA ASP A 211 -14.49 30.65 19.84
C ASP A 211 -13.50 29.56 20.26
N VAL A 212 -13.96 28.66 21.14
CA VAL A 212 -13.18 27.52 21.62
C VAL A 212 -13.81 26.24 21.07
N THR A 213 -12.99 25.40 20.44
CA THR A 213 -13.42 24.07 20.02
C THR A 213 -13.44 23.14 21.25
N VAL A 214 -14.58 22.53 21.54
CA VAL A 214 -14.77 21.55 22.62
C VAL A 214 -15.07 20.19 22.02
N ILE A 215 -14.48 19.14 22.56
CA ILE A 215 -14.69 17.74 22.21
C ILE A 215 -15.55 17.08 23.27
N SER A 216 -16.72 16.61 22.87
CA SER A 216 -17.70 15.99 23.76
C SER A 216 -18.02 14.57 23.30
N LYS A 217 -18.20 13.65 24.25
CA LYS A 217 -18.71 12.30 23.96
C LYS A 217 -20.18 12.42 23.58
N VAL A 218 -20.53 11.98 22.38
CA VAL A 218 -21.90 12.09 21.83
C VAL A 218 -22.61 10.74 21.72
N TYR A 219 -21.86 9.64 21.75
CA TYR A 219 -22.42 8.30 21.61
C TYR A 219 -21.60 7.27 22.39
N GLU A 220 -22.30 6.25 22.90
CA GLU A 220 -21.73 5.10 23.58
C GLU A 220 -22.61 3.88 23.34
N THR A 221 -21.99 2.72 23.11
CA THR A 221 -22.68 1.46 22.84
C THR A 221 -21.92 0.25 23.40
N GLU A 222 -22.66 -0.83 23.66
CA GLU A 222 -22.09 -2.12 24.04
C GLU A 222 -21.61 -2.93 22.82
N ASN A 223 -22.20 -2.71 21.64
CA ASN A 223 -21.79 -3.36 20.39
C ASN A 223 -20.45 -2.79 19.89
N ASN A 224 -19.77 -3.44 18.95
CA ASN A 224 -18.57 -2.87 18.34
C ASN A 224 -18.95 -1.89 17.22
N ILE A 225 -18.47 -0.65 17.30
CA ILE A 225 -18.62 0.34 16.24
C ILE A 225 -17.65 -0.03 15.11
N LYS A 226 -18.19 -0.20 13.89
CA LYS A 226 -17.40 -0.57 12.71
C LYS A 226 -17.14 0.61 11.80
N HIS A 227 -18.20 1.34 11.46
CA HIS A 227 -18.13 2.44 10.51
C HIS A 227 -18.89 3.64 11.05
N VAL A 228 -18.28 4.82 10.90
CA VAL A 228 -18.89 6.11 11.23
C VAL A 228 -18.67 7.02 10.03
N PHE A 229 -19.73 7.67 9.55
CA PHE A 229 -19.64 8.59 8.42
C PHE A 229 -20.72 9.67 8.50
N LEU A 230 -20.54 10.73 7.72
CA LEU A 230 -21.51 11.81 7.60
C LEU A 230 -22.47 11.49 6.46
N GLY A 231 -23.75 11.32 6.79
CA GLY A 231 -24.80 11.06 5.82
C GLY A 231 -25.77 12.23 5.67
N LEU A 232 -26.59 12.15 4.63
CA LEU A 232 -27.75 13.01 4.39
C LEU A 232 -27.37 14.49 4.42
N LYS A 233 -26.61 14.89 3.40
CA LYS A 233 -26.05 16.25 3.27
C LYS A 233 -25.23 16.67 4.50
N LYS A 234 -24.50 15.73 5.09
CA LYS A 234 -23.63 15.90 6.27
C LYS A 234 -24.35 16.42 7.52
N ARG A 235 -25.67 16.23 7.59
CA ARG A 235 -26.48 16.61 8.76
C ARG A 235 -26.53 15.52 9.83
N TYR A 236 -26.37 14.27 9.42
CA TYR A 236 -26.48 13.14 10.31
C TYR A 236 -25.16 12.39 10.43
N LEU A 237 -24.85 12.00 11.66
CA LEU A 237 -23.77 11.07 11.94
C LEU A 237 -24.31 9.66 11.85
N MET A 238 -23.94 8.95 10.79
CA MET A 238 -24.33 7.58 10.54
C MET A 238 -23.33 6.65 11.25
N ILE A 239 -23.86 5.67 11.99
CA ILE A 239 -23.07 4.77 12.84
C ILE A 239 -23.52 3.36 12.52
N GLN A 240 -22.59 2.54 12.06
CA GLN A 240 -22.75 1.09 11.96
C GLN A 240 -22.09 0.43 13.16
N ASP A 241 -22.88 -0.31 13.92
CA ASP A 241 -22.38 -1.31 14.86
C ASP A 241 -22.56 -2.74 14.30
N ASP A 242 -22.19 -3.76 15.07
CA ASP A 242 -22.32 -5.16 14.65
C ASP A 242 -23.76 -5.59 14.26
N LYS A 243 -24.79 -4.88 14.73
CA LYS A 243 -26.19 -5.30 14.64
C LYS A 243 -27.06 -4.37 13.82
N GLU A 244 -26.69 -3.10 13.69
CA GLU A 244 -27.53 -2.11 13.05
C GLU A 244 -26.78 -0.87 12.57
N VAL A 245 -27.43 -0.16 11.66
CA VAL A 245 -27.07 1.19 11.24
C VAL A 245 -28.04 2.17 11.91
N LYS A 246 -27.48 3.21 12.53
CA LYS A 246 -28.20 4.30 13.21
C LYS A 246 -27.77 5.64 12.64
N ALA A 247 -28.60 6.66 12.83
CA ALA A 247 -28.28 8.05 12.50
C ALA A 247 -28.50 8.95 13.71
N ILE A 248 -27.56 9.82 14.03
CA ILE A 248 -27.67 10.83 15.08
C ILE A 248 -27.73 12.22 14.43
N ASP A 249 -28.66 13.09 14.84
CA ASP A 249 -28.67 14.49 14.36
C ASP A 249 -27.49 15.24 14.98
N ILE A 250 -26.64 15.81 14.14
CA ILE A 250 -25.45 16.57 14.60
C ILE A 250 -25.85 17.88 15.29
N LYS A 251 -27.06 18.40 15.04
CA LYS A 251 -27.60 19.55 15.78
C LYS A 251 -28.16 19.16 17.15
N ASN A 252 -28.45 17.88 17.37
CA ASN A 252 -28.98 17.38 18.62
C ASN A 252 -28.64 15.90 18.82
N TYR A 253 -27.51 15.65 19.46
CA TYR A 253 -26.98 14.30 19.67
C TYR A 253 -27.85 13.40 20.54
N SER A 254 -28.85 13.94 21.25
CA SER A 254 -29.83 13.14 21.99
C SER A 254 -30.85 12.46 21.08
N ILE A 255 -30.90 12.83 19.80
CA ILE A 255 -31.85 12.27 18.84
C ILE A 255 -31.15 11.21 17.99
N LEU A 256 -31.59 9.96 18.17
CA LEU A 256 -31.06 8.78 17.50
C LEU A 256 -32.15 8.06 16.71
N TYR A 257 -31.87 7.79 15.44
CA TYR A 257 -32.78 7.18 14.50
C TYR A 257 -32.26 5.80 14.06
N PRO A 258 -33.02 4.71 14.26
CA PRO A 258 -32.65 3.41 13.71
C PRO A 258 -32.86 3.43 12.19
N ILE A 259 -31.81 3.09 11.43
CA ILE A 259 -31.83 3.11 9.97
C ILE A 259 -32.06 1.70 9.41
N ALA A 260 -31.26 0.73 9.81
CA ALA A 260 -31.37 -0.64 9.32
C ALA A 260 -30.85 -1.61 10.38
N LYS A 261 -31.44 -2.80 10.46
CA LYS A 261 -30.86 -3.92 11.22
C LYS A 261 -30.06 -4.78 10.27
N LEU A 262 -28.92 -5.26 10.75
CA LEU A 262 -28.08 -6.24 10.07
C LEU A 262 -28.48 -7.63 10.56
N GLU A 263 -28.58 -8.57 9.64
CA GLU A 263 -28.91 -9.96 9.94
C GLU A 263 -27.67 -10.74 10.38
N THR A 264 -26.48 -10.30 9.94
CA THR A 264 -25.21 -10.91 10.31
C THR A 264 -24.20 -9.87 10.80
N ASN A 265 -23.34 -10.29 11.72
CA ASN A 265 -22.28 -9.42 12.24
C ASN A 265 -21.22 -9.10 11.18
N ASP A 266 -21.10 -9.85 10.08
CA ASP A 266 -20.14 -9.58 8.99
C ASP A 266 -20.71 -8.68 7.88
N GLY A 267 -21.89 -8.09 8.09
CA GLY A 267 -22.50 -7.16 7.15
C GLY A 267 -21.60 -5.94 6.88
N GLU A 268 -21.44 -5.62 5.60
CA GLU A 268 -20.72 -4.45 5.11
C GLU A 268 -21.73 -3.42 4.61
N ILE A 269 -21.40 -2.14 4.73
CA ILE A 269 -22.24 -1.06 4.19
C ILE A 269 -21.45 -0.15 3.26
N TYR A 270 -22.16 0.43 2.31
CA TYR A 270 -21.67 1.52 1.50
C TYR A 270 -22.76 2.59 1.42
N TYR A 271 -22.36 3.85 1.56
CA TYR A 271 -23.26 4.98 1.44
C TYR A 271 -22.82 5.86 0.27
N ASP A 272 -23.75 6.09 -0.66
CA ASP A 272 -23.56 7.03 -1.74
C ASP A 272 -24.07 8.42 -1.31
N GLU A 273 -23.14 9.37 -1.16
CA GLU A 273 -23.46 10.74 -0.74
C GLU A 273 -24.26 11.52 -1.78
N ASP A 274 -24.15 11.18 -3.08
CA ASP A 274 -24.80 11.93 -4.15
C ASP A 274 -26.28 11.54 -4.30
N SER A 275 -26.58 10.24 -4.13
CA SER A 275 -27.93 9.69 -4.24
C SER A 275 -28.67 9.50 -2.91
N ASP A 276 -27.98 9.69 -1.77
CA ASP A 276 -28.45 9.36 -0.43
C ASP A 276 -28.94 7.88 -0.33
N GLU A 277 -28.24 6.95 -0.99
CA GLU A 277 -28.55 5.53 -0.97
C GLU A 277 -27.60 4.73 -0.07
N LEU A 278 -28.19 3.90 0.79
CA LEU A 278 -27.47 2.98 1.66
C LEU A 278 -27.54 1.56 1.09
N TYR A 279 -26.38 1.00 0.81
CA TYR A 279 -26.18 -0.36 0.34
C TYR A 279 -25.73 -1.22 1.52
N LEU A 280 -26.41 -2.34 1.75
CA LEU A 280 -26.08 -3.31 2.79
C LEU A 280 -25.75 -4.65 2.12
N TYR A 281 -24.54 -5.12 2.33
CA TYR A 281 -24.03 -6.36 1.75
C TYR A 281 -23.76 -7.36 2.88
N GLU A 282 -24.59 -8.37 3.00
CA GLU A 282 -24.56 -9.32 4.12
C GLU A 282 -24.88 -10.74 3.66
N ARG A 283 -24.51 -11.74 4.47
CA ARG A 283 -24.85 -13.13 4.18
C ARG A 283 -26.31 -13.38 4.54
N ASP A 284 -27.07 -13.99 3.64
CA ASP A 284 -28.40 -14.48 3.93
C ASP A 284 -28.31 -15.69 4.88
N VAL A 285 -28.99 -15.55 6.02
CA VAL A 285 -29.04 -16.54 7.10
C VAL A 285 -29.62 -17.87 6.61
N GLN A 286 -30.47 -17.85 5.58
CA GLN A 286 -31.16 -19.05 5.08
C GLN A 286 -30.42 -19.74 3.93
N SER A 287 -29.70 -19.01 3.07
CA SER A 287 -29.09 -19.56 1.86
C SER A 287 -27.55 -19.62 1.88
N SER A 288 -26.89 -19.03 2.89
CA SER A 288 -25.43 -18.84 2.93
C SER A 288 -24.84 -18.01 1.76
N GLU A 289 -25.66 -17.56 0.81
CA GLU A 289 -25.28 -16.63 -0.25
C GLU A 289 -25.20 -15.21 0.31
N ARG A 290 -24.43 -14.32 -0.34
CA ARG A 290 -24.43 -12.90 0.03
C ARG A 290 -25.49 -12.14 -0.76
N THR A 291 -26.25 -11.30 -0.08
CA THR A 291 -27.31 -10.46 -0.65
C THR A 291 -26.93 -9.00 -0.54
N LEU A 292 -27.31 -8.22 -1.56
CA LEU A 292 -27.17 -6.77 -1.58
C LEU A 292 -28.57 -6.15 -1.43
N LYS A 293 -28.80 -5.48 -0.30
CA LYS A 293 -30.04 -4.74 -0.02
C LYS A 293 -29.76 -3.26 -0.21
N ILE A 294 -30.62 -2.57 -0.95
CA ILE A 294 -30.48 -1.13 -1.23
C ILE A 294 -31.61 -0.39 -0.53
N LYS A 295 -31.27 0.67 0.20
CA LYS A 295 -32.22 1.52 0.91
C LYS A 295 -32.01 2.97 0.51
N ASN A 296 -32.96 3.53 -0.24
CA ASN A 296 -32.96 4.95 -0.57
C ASN A 296 -33.39 5.77 0.67
N LEU A 297 -32.46 6.58 1.20
CA LEU A 297 -32.70 7.44 2.35
C LEU A 297 -33.23 8.82 1.90
N GLY A 298 -32.82 9.33 0.73
CA GLY A 298 -33.17 10.67 0.26
C GLY A 298 -34.68 10.98 0.20
N THR A 299 -35.52 10.12 -0.37
CA THR A 299 -36.95 10.45 -0.62
C THR A 299 -37.88 10.16 0.56
N ASN A 300 -37.60 9.11 1.34
CA ASN A 300 -38.47 8.64 2.41
C ASN A 300 -38.05 9.12 3.81
N PHE A 301 -36.78 9.49 4.00
CA PHE A 301 -36.27 9.85 5.33
C PHE A 301 -36.75 11.23 5.79
N TYR A 302 -36.73 12.26 4.94
CA TYR A 302 -37.18 13.60 5.34
C TYR A 302 -38.69 13.64 5.66
N ALA A 303 -39.52 12.91 4.93
CA ALA A 303 -40.95 12.80 5.23
C ALA A 303 -41.19 12.10 6.58
N LYS A 304 -40.53 10.96 6.81
CA LYS A 304 -40.68 10.20 8.07
C LYS A 304 -40.07 10.92 9.27
N LEU A 305 -39.02 11.72 9.09
CA LEU A 305 -38.45 12.59 10.12
C LEU A 305 -39.45 13.67 10.57
N GLN A 306 -40.18 14.27 9.63
CA GLN A 306 -41.19 15.28 9.96
C GLN A 306 -42.33 14.65 10.78
N GLU A 307 -42.80 13.46 10.41
CA GLU A 307 -43.80 12.70 11.17
C GLU A 307 -43.32 12.38 12.59
N LEU A 308 -42.12 11.79 12.74
CA LEU A 308 -41.55 11.43 14.06
C LEU A 308 -41.28 12.65 14.94
N THR A 309 -40.87 13.77 14.34
CA THR A 309 -40.67 15.03 15.07
C THR A 309 -42.01 15.60 15.54
N TYR A 310 -43.03 15.54 14.68
CA TYR A 310 -44.39 15.98 15.01
C TYR A 310 -45.02 15.16 16.13
N GLU A 311 -44.97 13.82 16.06
CA GLU A 311 -45.50 12.93 17.10
C GLU A 311 -44.82 13.16 18.46
N ARG A 312 -43.49 13.35 18.46
CA ARG A 312 -42.73 13.67 19.67
C ARG A 312 -43.17 15.01 20.29
N ASP A 313 -43.34 16.04 19.47
CA ASP A 313 -43.74 17.36 19.95
C ASP A 313 -45.18 17.37 20.46
N GLN A 314 -46.05 16.50 19.94
CA GLN A 314 -47.39 16.26 20.49
C GLN A 314 -47.32 15.52 21.84
N ASN A 315 -46.49 14.48 21.96
CA ASN A 315 -46.32 13.74 23.21
C ASN A 315 -45.64 14.58 24.32
N LYS A 316 -44.81 15.57 23.98
CA LYS A 316 -44.28 16.53 24.97
C LYS A 316 -45.32 17.55 25.45
N LYS A 317 -46.40 17.77 24.68
CA LYS A 317 -47.47 18.72 25.04
C LYS A 317 -48.62 18.08 25.83
N ASN A 318 -48.73 16.75 25.81
CA ASN A 318 -49.67 15.98 26.63
C ASN A 318 -48.90 14.92 27.46
N PRO A 319 -48.41 15.28 28.66
CA PRO A 319 -47.68 14.35 29.54
C PRO A 319 -48.53 13.20 30.08
#